data_AF-A0A3B9I947-F1
#
_entry.id   AF-A0A3B9I947-F1
#
_cell.length_a   1.000
_cell.length_b   1.000
_cell.length_c   1.000
_cell.angle_alpha   90.00
_cell.angle_beta   90.00
_cell.angle_gamma   90.00
#
_symmetry.space_group_name_H-M   'P 1'
#
loop_
_entity.id
_entity.type
_entity.pdbx_description
1 polymer ?
#
loop_
_entity_poly.entity_id
_entity_poly.type
_entity_poly.pdbx_seq_one_letter_code
_entity_poly.pdbx_strand_id
1 'polypeptide(L)'
;MGNNNHPGIYLFTIIISILPFHLFSQRGLDDSYLDQIVNEENYLPLYSEKNDEIVDLVVMPYGGESRLSYTKEQLIPYLFRYNRNGELEWLFDGFLFYEDRTDLGDGHAFEQHAYLFQKDRARKSEWEWLLDRIFTSGKSLSALNELIRETVVREEIMPSRKRKIILSIPEPLSGQLDWGDLNGKVLDFANDSDRVEAVRWYIDQLVDRFQAARYEHLELSGFYWLRPNDELSFQLMPIIASYIKSQGYKFYWRPSYGRFRGNTWKSYNFDAVYLTP
;
A
#
# COMPACT_ATOMS: atom_id res chain seq x y z
N MET A 1 21.30 64.46 -39.18
CA MET A 1 20.02 64.79 -38.52
C MET A 1 19.39 63.48 -38.08
N GLY A 2 19.02 63.37 -36.79
CA GLY A 2 18.40 62.18 -36.21
C GLY A 2 19.17 61.63 -35.02
N ASN A 3 19.18 62.40 -33.94
CA ASN A 3 19.58 61.96 -32.60
C ASN A 3 18.52 60.99 -32.06
N ASN A 4 18.92 59.98 -31.26
CA ASN A 4 18.31 59.71 -29.94
C ASN A 4 18.91 58.47 -29.25
N ASN A 5 19.66 58.77 -28.17
CA ASN A 5 19.61 58.17 -26.83
C ASN A 5 19.85 56.65 -26.60
N HIS A 6 21.01 56.41 -25.98
CA HIS A 6 21.41 55.31 -25.06
C HIS A 6 20.33 54.89 -24.04
N PRO A 7 20.33 53.64 -23.51
CA PRO A 7 21.37 53.10 -22.59
C PRO A 7 21.85 51.69 -22.97
N GLY A 8 23.12 51.32 -22.80
CA GLY A 8 23.70 51.06 -21.48
C GLY A 8 23.37 49.63 -21.05
N ILE A 9 23.99 48.63 -21.68
CA ILE A 9 23.83 47.21 -21.33
C ILE A 9 24.57 46.97 -20.02
N TYR A 10 23.83 46.82 -18.92
CA TYR A 10 24.33 46.32 -17.65
C TYR A 10 24.57 44.81 -17.79
N LEU A 11 25.83 44.38 -17.75
CA LEU A 11 26.19 42.99 -17.46
C LEU A 11 25.83 42.71 -15.99
N PHE A 12 24.73 42.01 -15.75
CA PHE A 12 24.49 41.37 -14.45
C PHE A 12 25.26 40.05 -14.43
N THR A 13 26.45 40.08 -13.83
CA THR A 13 27.17 38.88 -13.38
C THR A 13 26.36 38.27 -12.24
N ILE A 14 25.55 37.24 -12.51
CA ILE A 14 24.99 36.40 -11.44
C ILE A 14 26.14 35.54 -10.91
N ILE A 15 26.72 35.99 -9.80
CA ILE A 15 27.58 35.18 -8.95
C ILE A 15 26.67 34.11 -8.33
N ILE A 16 26.70 32.90 -8.88
CA ILE A 16 26.18 31.72 -8.18
C ILE A 16 27.17 31.45 -7.05
N SER A 17 26.90 32.04 -5.89
CA SER A 17 27.52 31.64 -4.64
C SER A 17 27.08 30.20 -4.36
N ILE A 18 28.02 29.29 -4.55
CA ILE A 18 27.98 27.96 -3.96
C ILE A 18 28.02 28.18 -2.45
N LEU A 19 26.84 28.29 -1.84
CA LEU A 19 26.71 28.08 -0.41
C LEU A 19 27.21 26.66 -0.15
N PRO A 20 28.19 26.46 0.74
CA PRO A 20 28.44 25.13 1.24
C PRO A 20 27.17 24.75 1.99
N PHE A 21 26.41 23.80 1.42
CA PHE A 21 25.50 22.99 2.21
C PHE A 21 26.38 22.38 3.30
N HIS A 22 26.37 23.01 4.46
CA HIS A 22 26.90 22.42 5.67
C HIS A 22 26.20 21.08 5.81
N LEU A 23 27.03 20.04 5.72
CA LEU A 23 26.87 18.78 6.41
C LEU A 23 26.20 19.01 7.77
N PHE A 24 24.88 19.01 7.80
CA PHE A 24 24.16 18.34 8.87
C PHE A 24 24.26 16.87 8.53
N SER A 25 25.42 16.29 8.82
CA SER A 25 25.45 14.90 9.24
C SER A 25 24.40 14.78 10.33
N GLN A 26 23.39 13.94 10.14
CA GLN A 26 22.51 13.51 11.22
C GLN A 26 23.39 12.85 12.28
N ARG A 27 23.88 13.65 13.22
CA ARG A 27 24.46 13.20 14.48
C ARG A 27 23.32 13.19 15.47
N GLY A 28 22.88 11.99 15.83
CA GLY A 28 21.99 11.72 16.95
C GLY A 28 20.60 12.30 16.77
N LEU A 29 19.73 11.60 16.03
CA LEU A 29 18.36 11.52 16.53
C LEU A 29 18.50 10.77 17.86
N ASP A 30 18.18 11.47 18.94
CA ASP A 30 18.08 10.88 20.26
C ASP A 30 17.08 9.71 20.17
N ASP A 31 17.57 8.48 20.36
CA ASP A 31 16.75 7.27 20.34
C ASP A 31 15.62 7.35 21.37
N SER A 32 15.69 8.26 22.35
CA SER A 32 14.62 8.54 23.32
C SER A 32 13.27 8.90 22.68
N TYR A 33 13.25 9.54 21.50
CA TYR A 33 11.99 9.86 20.81
C TYR A 33 11.35 8.61 20.19
N LEU A 34 12.17 7.75 19.58
CA LEU A 34 11.71 6.47 19.04
C LEU A 34 11.33 5.51 20.17
N ASP A 35 12.08 5.49 21.26
CA ASP A 35 11.78 4.72 22.47
C ASP A 35 10.50 5.21 23.14
N GLN A 36 10.27 6.53 23.22
CA GLN A 36 9.03 7.08 23.73
C GLN A 36 7.85 6.65 22.86
N ILE A 37 7.98 6.74 21.53
CA ILE A 37 6.95 6.30 20.59
C ILE A 37 6.70 4.79 20.69
N VAL A 38 7.74 3.96 20.74
CA VAL A 38 7.61 2.50 20.84
C VAL A 38 6.95 2.11 22.17
N ASN A 39 7.35 2.74 23.28
CA ASN A 39 6.85 2.41 24.62
C ASN A 39 5.44 2.97 24.91
N GLU A 40 5.09 4.15 24.38
CA GLU A 40 3.75 4.75 24.59
C GLU A 40 2.72 4.22 23.60
N GLU A 41 3.12 4.01 22.34
CA GLU A 41 2.21 3.64 21.26
C GLU A 41 2.26 2.15 20.88
N ASN A 42 3.13 1.32 21.48
CA ASN A 42 3.26 -0.12 21.17
C ASN A 42 3.38 -0.40 19.66
N TYR A 43 4.20 0.38 18.94
CA TYR A 43 4.54 0.03 17.56
C TYR A 43 5.21 -1.34 17.53
N LEU A 44 5.00 -2.10 16.45
CA LEU A 44 5.65 -3.40 16.27
C LEU A 44 7.17 -3.22 16.42
N PRO A 45 7.84 -4.05 17.24
CA PRO A 45 9.26 -3.89 17.48
C PRO A 45 10.02 -4.02 16.16
N LEU A 46 10.83 -3.02 15.84
CA LEU A 46 11.81 -3.12 14.75
C LEU A 46 12.81 -4.20 15.16
N TYR A 47 12.76 -5.32 14.43
CA TYR A 47 13.56 -6.53 14.62
C TYR A 47 13.23 -7.37 15.88
N SER A 48 12.69 -8.56 15.65
CA SER A 48 13.10 -9.74 16.41
C SER A 48 12.91 -11.01 15.58
N GLU A 49 13.86 -11.92 15.60
CA GLU A 49 13.73 -13.29 15.05
C GLU A 49 12.58 -14.11 15.70
N LYS A 50 11.86 -13.51 16.66
CA LYS A 50 10.83 -14.14 17.49
C LYS A 50 9.40 -13.76 17.10
N ASN A 51 9.17 -12.83 16.17
CA ASN A 51 7.80 -12.40 15.85
C ASN A 51 7.37 -12.73 14.40
N ASP A 52 6.10 -13.07 14.26
CA ASP A 52 5.45 -13.35 12.98
C ASP A 52 5.02 -12.05 12.27
N GLU A 53 5.79 -10.97 12.46
CA GLU A 53 5.51 -9.65 11.91
C GLU A 53 6.35 -9.35 10.67
N ILE A 54 5.83 -8.49 9.80
CA ILE A 54 6.54 -7.97 8.63
C ILE A 54 7.62 -7.00 9.10
N VAL A 55 8.86 -7.20 8.66
CA VAL A 55 10.00 -6.35 9.01
C VAL A 55 10.22 -5.30 7.93
N ASP A 56 10.28 -5.73 6.67
CA ASP A 56 10.54 -4.90 5.51
C ASP A 56 9.36 -4.98 4.56
N LEU A 57 8.50 -3.95 4.60
CA LEU A 57 7.35 -3.83 3.71
C LEU A 57 7.71 -3.04 2.44
N VAL A 58 7.51 -3.64 1.28
CA VAL A 58 7.44 -2.90 0.01
C VAL A 58 5.99 -2.61 -0.36
N VAL A 59 5.76 -1.39 -0.87
CA VAL A 59 4.46 -0.93 -1.36
C VAL A 59 4.43 -1.04 -2.88
N MET A 60 3.42 -1.76 -3.40
CA MET A 60 3.31 -2.19 -4.78
C MET A 60 2.00 -1.69 -5.41
N PRO A 61 1.96 -0.46 -5.98
CA PRO A 61 0.81 0.00 -6.73
C PRO A 61 0.53 -0.91 -7.93
N TYR A 62 -0.61 -1.61 -7.95
CA TYR A 62 -0.90 -2.67 -8.91
C TYR A 62 -2.39 -2.77 -9.23
N GLY A 63 -2.70 -2.75 -10.52
CA GLY A 63 -4.07 -2.91 -11.01
C GLY A 63 -4.22 -2.12 -12.30
N GLY A 64 -4.08 -0.80 -12.20
CA GLY A 64 -4.29 0.12 -13.31
C GLY A 64 -3.30 -0.02 -14.45
N GLU A 65 -3.70 0.42 -15.64
CA GLU A 65 -2.92 0.24 -16.87
C GLU A 65 -1.55 0.91 -16.84
N SER A 66 -1.41 2.02 -16.10
CA SER A 66 -0.15 2.74 -15.94
C SER A 66 0.80 2.10 -14.92
N ARG A 67 0.35 1.10 -14.16
CA ARG A 67 1.17 0.41 -13.16
C ARG A 67 2.09 -0.61 -13.80
N LEU A 68 3.18 -0.93 -13.09
CA LEU A 68 3.96 -2.12 -13.41
C LEU A 68 3.06 -3.36 -13.30
N SER A 69 3.25 -4.32 -14.21
CA SER A 69 2.57 -5.62 -14.14
C SER A 69 3.17 -6.55 -13.09
N TYR A 70 4.34 -6.20 -12.54
CA TYR A 70 5.11 -7.02 -11.61
C TYR A 70 5.30 -8.45 -12.13
N THR A 71 5.91 -8.57 -13.31
CA THR A 71 6.43 -9.87 -13.79
C THR A 71 7.61 -10.30 -12.93
N LYS A 72 8.08 -11.55 -13.09
CA LYS A 72 9.23 -12.08 -12.34
C LYS A 72 10.45 -11.16 -12.45
N GLU A 73 10.77 -10.70 -13.66
CA GLU A 73 11.93 -9.84 -13.93
C GLU A 73 11.79 -8.48 -13.22
N GLN A 74 10.57 -7.94 -13.18
CA GLN A 74 10.27 -6.68 -12.49
C GLN A 74 10.26 -6.82 -10.97
N LEU A 75 10.09 -8.04 -10.44
CA LEU A 75 10.04 -8.32 -9.01
C LEU A 75 11.41 -8.57 -8.38
N ILE A 76 12.42 -8.92 -9.17
CA ILE A 76 13.80 -9.15 -8.69
C ILE A 76 14.30 -8.07 -7.72
N PRO A 77 14.26 -6.75 -8.05
CA PRO A 77 14.84 -5.72 -7.18
C PRO A 77 14.12 -5.55 -5.83
N TYR A 78 12.92 -6.14 -5.69
CA TYR A 78 12.17 -6.13 -4.44
C TYR A 78 12.33 -7.45 -3.65
N LEU A 79 12.81 -8.51 -4.29
CA LEU A 79 12.86 -9.82 -3.66
C LEU A 79 14.27 -10.19 -3.20
N PHE A 80 15.28 -9.95 -4.03
CA PHE A 80 16.66 -10.30 -3.71
C PHE A 80 17.66 -9.42 -4.45
N ARG A 81 18.90 -9.44 -3.97
CA ARG A 81 20.07 -8.95 -4.70
C ARG A 81 21.24 -9.90 -4.52
N TYR A 82 22.28 -9.74 -5.32
CA TYR A 82 23.58 -10.32 -5.02
C TYR A 82 24.46 -9.27 -4.36
N ASN A 83 25.09 -9.63 -3.24
CA ASN A 83 26.01 -8.74 -2.55
C ASN A 83 27.36 -8.65 -3.27
N ARG A 84 28.31 -7.89 -2.72
CA ARG A 84 29.63 -7.70 -3.34
C ARG A 84 30.45 -8.99 -3.46
N ASN A 85 30.12 -10.01 -2.67
CA ASN A 85 30.76 -11.32 -2.69
C ASN A 85 30.06 -12.29 -3.66
N GLY A 86 28.96 -11.86 -4.30
CA GLY A 86 28.14 -12.70 -5.17
C GLY A 86 27.13 -13.57 -4.43
N GLU A 87 26.89 -13.35 -3.14
CA GLU A 87 25.92 -14.12 -2.35
C GLU A 87 24.52 -13.52 -2.46
N LEU A 88 23.51 -14.39 -2.50
CA LEU A 88 22.11 -13.99 -2.52
C LEU A 88 21.70 -13.40 -1.16
N GLU A 89 21.22 -12.16 -1.19
CA GLU A 89 20.56 -11.51 -0.06
C GLU A 89 19.08 -11.32 -0.38
N TRP A 90 18.22 -11.95 0.41
CA TRP A 90 16.79 -11.67 0.41
C TRP A 90 16.52 -10.25 0.91
N LEU A 91 15.59 -9.55 0.26
CA LEU A 91 15.20 -8.18 0.59
C LEU A 91 13.88 -8.17 1.36
N PHE A 92 12.83 -7.56 0.79
CA PHE A 92 11.56 -7.35 1.46
C PHE A 92 10.87 -8.68 1.83
N ASP A 93 10.25 -8.70 3.01
CA ASP A 93 9.51 -9.85 3.53
C ASP A 93 8.00 -9.63 3.60
N GLY A 94 7.55 -8.38 3.46
CA GLY A 94 6.17 -7.99 3.27
C GLY A 94 5.94 -7.29 1.94
N PHE A 95 4.81 -7.57 1.30
CA PHE A 95 4.39 -6.96 0.05
C PHE A 95 2.95 -6.46 0.17
N LEU A 96 2.76 -5.14 0.08
CA LEU A 96 1.45 -4.51 0.03
C LEU A 96 1.06 -4.22 -1.42
N PHE A 97 0.09 -4.95 -1.96
CA PHE A 97 -0.51 -4.63 -3.25
C PHE A 97 -1.73 -3.74 -3.06
N TYR A 98 -1.77 -2.62 -3.76
CA TYR A 98 -2.90 -1.70 -3.71
C TYR A 98 -3.17 -1.01 -5.03
N GLU A 99 -4.41 -0.56 -5.23
CA GLU A 99 -4.77 0.33 -6.32
C GLU A 99 -5.78 1.37 -5.84
N ASP A 100 -5.63 2.61 -6.32
CA ASP A 100 -6.53 3.72 -5.98
C ASP A 100 -7.55 4.02 -7.11
N ARG A 101 -7.30 3.54 -8.33
CA ARG A 101 -8.20 3.70 -9.49
C ARG A 101 -7.98 2.67 -10.58
N THR A 102 -8.97 2.47 -11.46
CA THR A 102 -8.79 1.61 -12.65
C THR A 102 -7.80 2.21 -13.65
N ASP A 103 -8.00 3.46 -14.10
CA ASP A 103 -7.18 4.13 -15.12
C ASP A 103 -6.91 5.59 -14.76
N LEU A 104 -5.98 6.23 -15.47
CA LEU A 104 -5.72 7.67 -15.31
C LEU A 104 -6.70 8.48 -16.15
N GLY A 105 -7.32 9.50 -15.55
CA GLY A 105 -8.24 10.45 -16.21
C GLY A 105 -9.70 9.99 -16.22
N ASP A 106 -10.00 8.91 -16.95
CA ASP A 106 -11.37 8.40 -17.16
C ASP A 106 -11.66 7.11 -16.38
N GLY A 107 -10.90 6.84 -15.32
CA GLY A 107 -11.05 5.64 -14.49
C GLY A 107 -12.12 5.75 -13.42
N HIS A 108 -12.30 4.64 -12.69
CA HIS A 108 -13.15 4.58 -11.51
C HIS A 108 -12.30 4.59 -10.24
N ALA A 109 -12.69 5.40 -9.26
CA ALA A 109 -11.96 5.53 -8.00
C ALA A 109 -12.32 4.44 -6.98
N PHE A 110 -11.30 3.82 -6.39
CA PHE A 110 -11.44 2.87 -5.27
C PHE A 110 -11.37 3.53 -3.89
N GLU A 111 -11.07 4.84 -3.83
CA GLU A 111 -11.01 5.61 -2.58
C GLU A 111 -11.35 7.09 -2.79
N GLN A 112 -11.76 7.75 -1.71
CA GLN A 112 -12.44 9.05 -1.73
C GLN A 112 -11.61 10.17 -2.37
N HIS A 113 -10.29 10.17 -2.24
CA HIS A 113 -9.46 11.20 -2.86
C HIS A 113 -9.07 10.87 -4.29
N ALA A 114 -8.95 9.61 -4.68
CA ALA A 114 -8.89 9.27 -6.10
C ALA A 114 -10.15 9.80 -6.81
N TYR A 115 -11.31 9.72 -6.16
CA TYR A 115 -12.57 10.27 -6.67
C TYR A 115 -12.55 11.80 -6.90
N LEU A 116 -11.67 12.55 -6.22
CA LEU A 116 -11.47 13.98 -6.51
C LEU A 116 -10.88 14.25 -7.90
N PHE A 117 -10.27 13.23 -8.52
CA PHE A 117 -9.57 13.32 -9.80
C PHE A 117 -10.04 12.28 -10.82
N GLN A 118 -11.06 11.48 -10.48
CA GLN A 118 -11.65 10.48 -11.36
C GLN A 118 -13.07 10.89 -11.70
N LYS A 119 -13.56 10.37 -12.82
CA LYS A 119 -14.92 10.65 -13.28
C LYS A 119 -15.96 9.91 -12.46
N ASP A 120 -15.71 8.63 -12.19
CA ASP A 120 -16.70 7.72 -11.66
C ASP A 120 -16.20 7.04 -10.36
N ARG A 121 -17.13 6.58 -9.51
CA ARG A 121 -16.84 5.77 -8.32
C ARG A 121 -16.78 4.31 -8.74
N ALA A 122 -15.85 3.53 -8.20
CA ALA A 122 -15.77 2.10 -8.50
C ALA A 122 -17.04 1.37 -8.02
N ARG A 123 -17.64 0.62 -8.94
CA ARG A 123 -18.78 -0.26 -8.68
C ARG A 123 -18.26 -1.68 -8.48
N LYS A 124 -19.16 -2.61 -8.19
CA LYS A 124 -18.86 -4.02 -8.02
C LYS A 124 -18.06 -4.58 -9.20
N SER A 125 -18.36 -4.21 -10.44
CA SER A 125 -17.60 -4.64 -11.62
C SER A 125 -16.13 -4.22 -11.57
N GLU A 126 -15.83 -3.00 -11.11
CA GLU A 126 -14.45 -2.53 -10.97
C GLU A 126 -13.76 -3.17 -9.76
N TRP A 127 -14.50 -3.51 -8.71
CA TRP A 127 -13.97 -4.30 -7.58
C TRP A 127 -13.63 -5.72 -8.03
N GLU A 128 -14.51 -6.38 -8.79
CA GLU A 128 -14.26 -7.69 -9.41
C GLU A 128 -13.07 -7.67 -10.36
N TRP A 129 -12.96 -6.62 -11.16
CA TRP A 129 -11.80 -6.39 -12.01
C TRP A 129 -10.50 -6.32 -11.19
N LEU A 130 -10.49 -5.62 -10.05
CA LEU A 130 -9.29 -5.55 -9.20
C LEU A 130 -8.93 -6.91 -8.61
N LEU A 131 -9.94 -7.70 -8.18
CA LEU A 131 -9.74 -9.09 -7.75
C LEU A 131 -9.08 -9.92 -8.87
N ASP A 132 -9.59 -9.85 -10.08
CA ASP A 132 -9.05 -10.60 -11.23
C ASP A 132 -7.61 -10.20 -11.55
N ARG A 133 -7.30 -8.90 -11.44
CA ARG A 133 -5.95 -8.38 -11.63
C ARG A 133 -4.99 -8.96 -10.60
N ILE A 134 -5.34 -8.92 -9.31
CA ILE A 134 -4.48 -9.40 -8.19
C ILE A 134 -4.03 -10.85 -8.42
N PHE A 135 -4.93 -11.71 -8.90
CA PHE A 135 -4.68 -13.13 -9.09
C PHE A 135 -4.34 -13.53 -10.53
N THR A 136 -3.99 -12.57 -11.39
CA THR A 136 -3.58 -12.85 -12.77
C THR A 136 -2.30 -13.69 -12.81
N SER A 137 -2.33 -14.79 -13.56
CA SER A 137 -1.17 -15.67 -13.78
C SER A 137 0.02 -14.92 -14.40
N GLY A 138 1.23 -15.19 -13.92
CA GLY A 138 2.47 -14.59 -14.42
C GLY A 138 2.68 -13.12 -14.03
N LYS A 139 1.84 -12.57 -13.15
CA LYS A 139 1.92 -11.21 -12.61
C LYS A 139 1.73 -11.22 -11.09
N SER A 140 2.07 -10.11 -10.44
CA SER A 140 1.77 -9.87 -9.02
C SER A 140 2.10 -11.09 -8.13
N LEU A 141 1.11 -11.64 -7.40
CA LEU A 141 1.27 -12.77 -6.49
C LEU A 141 1.76 -14.04 -7.19
N SER A 142 1.22 -14.35 -8.38
CA SER A 142 1.64 -15.52 -9.14
C SER A 142 3.12 -15.40 -9.55
N ALA A 143 3.52 -14.25 -10.09
CA ALA A 143 4.92 -14.02 -10.45
C ALA A 143 5.85 -14.05 -9.24
N LEU A 144 5.43 -13.47 -8.11
CA LEU A 144 6.22 -13.44 -6.88
C LEU A 144 6.44 -14.86 -6.33
N ASN A 145 5.39 -15.69 -6.28
CA ASN A 145 5.51 -17.08 -5.83
C ASN A 145 6.47 -17.88 -6.72
N GLU A 146 6.31 -17.77 -8.05
CA GLU A 146 7.16 -18.50 -9.00
C GLU A 146 8.61 -18.01 -8.97
N LEU A 147 8.83 -16.70 -8.82
CA LEU A 147 10.18 -16.15 -8.69
C LEU A 147 10.87 -16.70 -7.44
N ILE A 148 10.19 -16.75 -6.30
CA ILE A 148 10.77 -17.34 -5.07
C ILE A 148 11.13 -18.80 -5.30
N ARG A 149 10.21 -19.59 -5.88
CA ARG A 149 10.43 -21.00 -6.19
C ARG A 149 11.68 -21.20 -7.05
N GLU A 150 11.80 -20.45 -8.14
CA GLU A 150 12.93 -20.53 -9.06
C GLU A 150 14.25 -20.09 -8.42
N THR A 151 14.23 -19.02 -7.63
CA THR A 151 15.42 -18.54 -6.91
C THR A 151 15.89 -19.56 -5.89
N VAL A 152 14.98 -20.16 -5.11
CA VAL A 152 15.30 -21.21 -4.15
C VAL A 152 15.96 -22.41 -4.84
N VAL A 153 15.39 -22.87 -5.96
CA VAL A 153 15.94 -24.02 -6.71
C VAL A 153 17.32 -23.69 -7.29
N ARG A 154 17.54 -22.46 -7.77
CA ARG A 154 18.79 -22.05 -8.40
C ARG A 154 19.92 -21.80 -7.40
N GLU A 155 19.60 -21.15 -6.30
CA GLU A 155 20.59 -20.67 -5.32
C GLU A 155 20.78 -21.63 -4.14
N GLU A 156 19.88 -22.62 -3.99
CA GLU A 156 19.83 -23.55 -2.85
C GLU A 156 19.73 -22.85 -1.48
N ILE A 157 19.18 -21.62 -1.46
CA ILE A 157 19.01 -20.81 -0.27
C ILE A 157 17.52 -20.49 -0.09
N MET A 158 16.95 -20.92 1.03
CA MET A 158 15.56 -20.61 1.40
C MET A 158 15.47 -19.27 2.14
N PRO A 159 14.40 -18.47 1.91
CA PRO A 159 14.10 -17.37 2.81
C PRO A 159 13.70 -17.92 4.18
N SER A 160 13.97 -17.17 5.25
CA SER A 160 13.67 -17.58 6.63
C SER A 160 12.17 -17.75 6.92
N ARG A 161 11.30 -17.15 6.08
CA ARG A 161 9.85 -17.27 6.14
C ARG A 161 9.22 -17.09 4.76
N LYS A 162 7.95 -17.47 4.64
CA LYS A 162 7.10 -17.08 3.50
C LYS A 162 7.00 -15.56 3.41
N ARG A 163 6.80 -15.05 2.20
CA ARG A 163 6.55 -13.61 2.00
C ARG A 163 5.12 -13.29 2.40
N LYS A 164 4.98 -12.32 3.29
CA LYS A 164 3.69 -11.88 3.83
C LYS A 164 3.05 -10.91 2.86
N ILE A 165 1.81 -11.21 2.49
CA ILE A 165 1.03 -10.44 1.52
C ILE A 165 -0.01 -9.62 2.27
N ILE A 166 -0.06 -8.33 1.97
CA ILE A 166 -1.14 -7.43 2.38
C ILE A 166 -1.87 -6.98 1.11
N LEU A 167 -3.20 -7.10 1.11
CA LEU A 167 -4.04 -6.71 -0.04
C LEU A 167 -4.96 -5.55 0.34
N SER A 168 -5.06 -4.55 -0.53
CA SER A 168 -5.91 -3.39 -0.29
C SER A 168 -7.40 -3.70 -0.39
N ILE A 169 -8.18 -3.03 0.44
CA ILE A 169 -9.65 -3.02 0.40
C ILE A 169 -10.10 -1.70 -0.25
N PRO A 170 -10.92 -1.73 -1.31
CA PRO A 170 -11.64 -0.56 -1.81
C PRO A 170 -12.53 0.07 -0.74
N GLU A 171 -12.60 1.39 -0.73
CA GLU A 171 -13.46 2.14 0.17
C GLU A 171 -14.92 2.09 -0.34
N PRO A 172 -15.90 1.72 0.50
CA PRO A 172 -17.30 1.83 0.14
C PRO A 172 -17.72 3.31 0.25
N LEU A 173 -17.61 4.05 -0.85
CA LEU A 173 -17.78 5.51 -0.87
C LEU A 173 -19.21 5.92 -0.50
N SER A 174 -19.34 6.70 0.58
CA SER A 174 -20.64 7.07 1.15
C SER A 174 -21.57 7.75 0.13
N GLY A 175 -22.84 7.36 0.15
CA GLY A 175 -23.89 7.87 -0.73
C GLY A 175 -23.87 7.35 -2.17
N GLN A 176 -23.05 6.34 -2.48
CA GLN A 176 -23.11 5.66 -3.77
C GLN A 176 -24.35 4.75 -3.85
N LEU A 177 -25.22 4.99 -4.84
CA LEU A 177 -26.47 4.25 -5.01
C LEU A 177 -26.39 3.14 -6.09
N ASP A 178 -25.28 3.09 -6.82
CA ASP A 178 -25.09 2.27 -8.01
C ASP A 178 -23.89 1.31 -7.89
N TRP A 179 -23.47 1.00 -6.66
CA TRP A 179 -22.34 0.08 -6.45
C TRP A 179 -22.61 -1.29 -7.08
N GLY A 180 -23.82 -1.84 -6.91
CA GLY A 180 -24.21 -3.09 -7.56
C GLY A 180 -25.09 -3.98 -6.69
N ASP A 181 -25.34 -5.19 -7.20
CA ASP A 181 -26.13 -6.21 -6.53
C ASP A 181 -25.24 -7.20 -5.76
N LEU A 182 -25.65 -7.54 -4.55
CA LEU A 182 -25.10 -8.64 -3.77
C LEU A 182 -26.24 -9.54 -3.30
N ASN A 183 -26.23 -10.80 -3.75
CA ASN A 183 -27.23 -11.81 -3.40
C ASN A 183 -28.70 -11.39 -3.68
N GLY A 184 -28.95 -10.67 -4.77
CA GLY A 184 -30.29 -10.20 -5.14
C GLY A 184 -30.74 -8.93 -4.42
N LYS A 185 -29.85 -8.28 -3.67
CA LYS A 185 -30.03 -6.97 -3.05
C LYS A 185 -29.12 -5.96 -3.73
N VAL A 186 -29.70 -4.91 -4.31
CA VAL A 186 -28.95 -3.72 -4.71
C VAL A 186 -28.50 -2.97 -3.46
N LEU A 187 -27.19 -2.80 -3.29
CA LEU A 187 -26.63 -2.14 -2.11
C LEU A 187 -26.70 -0.62 -2.26
N ASP A 188 -27.14 0.04 -1.18
CA ASP A 188 -27.24 1.48 -1.06
C ASP A 188 -26.23 1.99 -0.02
N PHE A 189 -25.16 2.65 -0.48
CA PHE A 189 -24.12 3.17 0.40
C PHE A 189 -24.50 4.48 1.12
N ALA A 190 -25.76 4.92 1.07
CA ALA A 190 -26.30 5.79 2.11
C ALA A 190 -26.47 5.05 3.45
N ASN A 191 -26.49 3.71 3.44
CA ASN A 191 -26.61 2.86 4.61
C ASN A 191 -25.27 2.20 4.96
N ASP A 192 -24.76 2.41 6.17
CA ASP A 192 -23.48 1.83 6.61
C ASP A 192 -23.48 0.30 6.65
N SER A 193 -24.64 -0.33 6.89
CA SER A 193 -24.76 -1.79 6.85
C SER A 193 -24.44 -2.34 5.46
N ASP A 194 -24.86 -1.67 4.39
CA ASP A 194 -24.63 -2.09 3.01
C ASP A 194 -23.17 -1.87 2.61
N ARG A 195 -22.57 -0.77 3.07
CA ARG A 195 -21.14 -0.50 2.93
C ARG A 195 -20.29 -1.62 3.58
N VAL A 196 -20.65 -2.04 4.79
CA VAL A 196 -20.00 -3.16 5.49
C VAL A 196 -20.19 -4.47 4.74
N GLU A 197 -21.38 -4.73 4.20
CA GLU A 197 -21.70 -5.94 3.44
C GLU A 197 -20.81 -6.06 2.18
N ALA A 198 -20.66 -4.97 1.42
CA ALA A 198 -19.77 -4.91 0.26
C ALA A 198 -18.30 -5.20 0.63
N VAL A 199 -17.80 -4.59 1.71
CA VAL A 199 -16.42 -4.80 2.16
C VAL A 199 -16.18 -6.23 2.62
N ARG A 200 -17.11 -6.83 3.38
CA ARG A 200 -17.02 -8.22 3.82
C ARG A 200 -16.96 -9.17 2.63
N TRP A 201 -17.86 -8.98 1.66
CA TRP A 201 -17.86 -9.75 0.43
C TRP A 201 -16.51 -9.65 -0.30
N TYR A 202 -15.95 -8.45 -0.41
CA TYR A 202 -14.66 -8.26 -1.08
C TYR A 202 -13.50 -8.96 -0.34
N ILE A 203 -13.47 -8.87 1.00
CA ILE A 203 -12.50 -9.59 1.83
C ILE A 203 -12.62 -11.10 1.62
N ASP A 204 -13.84 -11.65 1.61
CA ASP A 204 -14.08 -13.07 1.39
C ASP A 204 -13.57 -13.51 0.02
N GLN A 205 -13.81 -12.70 -1.02
CA GLN A 205 -13.26 -12.98 -2.35
C GLN A 205 -11.73 -13.00 -2.37
N LEU A 206 -11.05 -12.09 -1.65
CA LEU A 206 -9.59 -12.12 -1.54
C LEU A 206 -9.10 -13.38 -0.83
N VAL A 207 -9.74 -13.76 0.29
CA VAL A 207 -9.39 -14.95 1.06
C VAL A 207 -9.58 -16.21 0.21
N ASP A 208 -10.75 -16.39 -0.38
CA ASP A 208 -11.10 -17.57 -1.17
C ASP A 208 -10.16 -17.74 -2.35
N ARG A 209 -9.89 -16.68 -3.10
CA ARG A 209 -8.99 -16.71 -4.26
C ARG A 209 -7.54 -16.97 -3.85
N PHE A 210 -7.08 -16.41 -2.73
CA PHE A 210 -5.74 -16.69 -2.21
C PHE A 210 -5.57 -18.14 -1.77
N GLN A 211 -6.56 -18.69 -1.05
CA GLN A 211 -6.55 -20.10 -0.65
C GLN A 211 -6.62 -21.03 -1.87
N ALA A 212 -7.46 -20.71 -2.86
CA ALA A 212 -7.57 -21.47 -4.10
C ALA A 212 -6.28 -21.46 -4.93
N ALA A 213 -5.52 -20.36 -4.89
CA ALA A 213 -4.25 -20.23 -5.60
C ALA A 213 -3.13 -21.11 -5.01
N ARG A 214 -3.23 -21.53 -3.74
CA ARG A 214 -2.31 -22.46 -3.07
C ARG A 214 -0.84 -22.05 -3.17
N TYR A 215 -0.54 -20.77 -2.98
CA TYR A 215 0.83 -20.27 -3.03
C TYR A 215 1.72 -20.95 -1.98
N GLU A 216 2.79 -21.60 -2.43
CA GLU A 216 3.72 -22.34 -1.57
C GLU A 216 4.64 -21.40 -0.79
N HIS A 217 5.01 -20.27 -1.39
CA HIS A 217 6.00 -19.34 -0.84
C HIS A 217 5.40 -18.05 -0.26
N LEU A 218 4.08 -17.89 -0.35
CA LEU A 218 3.37 -16.70 0.11
C LEU A 218 2.40 -17.03 1.25
N GLU A 219 2.14 -16.04 2.09
CA GLU A 219 1.17 -16.11 3.18
C GLU A 219 0.32 -14.83 3.17
N LEU A 220 -1.01 -14.95 3.23
CA LEU A 220 -1.89 -13.79 3.37
C LEU A 220 -1.82 -13.30 4.83
N SER A 221 -1.16 -12.17 5.05
CA SER A 221 -0.97 -11.58 6.37
C SER A 221 -2.16 -10.71 6.78
N GLY A 222 -2.82 -10.10 5.81
CA GLY A 222 -4.08 -9.40 6.04
C GLY A 222 -4.35 -8.30 5.03
N PHE A 223 -5.03 -7.25 5.48
CA PHE A 223 -5.65 -6.28 4.58
C PHE A 223 -5.30 -4.85 4.93
N TYR A 224 -5.20 -4.03 3.90
CA TYR A 224 -4.89 -2.61 4.01
C TYR A 224 -6.11 -1.76 3.65
N TRP A 225 -6.50 -0.85 4.53
CA TRP A 225 -7.54 0.13 4.19
C TRP A 225 -6.94 1.25 3.35
N LEU A 226 -7.44 1.43 2.12
CA LEU A 226 -7.04 2.54 1.26
C LEU A 226 -7.36 3.86 1.96
N ARG A 227 -6.29 4.60 2.28
CA ARG A 227 -6.25 5.96 2.84
C ARG A 227 -7.62 6.53 3.25
N PRO A 228 -8.03 6.42 4.52
CA PRO A 228 -9.25 7.03 5.00
C PRO A 228 -9.13 8.55 4.88
N ASN A 229 -10.12 9.20 4.25
CA ASN A 229 -10.12 10.64 4.07
C ASN A 229 -11.31 11.35 4.73
N ASP A 230 -12.25 10.62 5.33
CA ASP A 230 -13.42 11.20 6.00
C ASP A 230 -13.85 10.42 7.26
N GLU A 231 -14.70 11.08 8.06
CA GLU A 231 -15.26 10.53 9.30
C GLU A 231 -16.14 9.29 9.07
N LEU A 232 -16.82 9.22 7.92
CA LEU A 232 -17.76 8.14 7.59
C LEU A 232 -17.03 6.83 7.33
N SER A 233 -15.80 6.87 6.83
CA SER A 233 -14.95 5.70 6.70
C SER A 233 -14.33 5.29 8.03
N PHE A 234 -13.97 6.23 8.90
CA PHE A 234 -13.46 5.92 10.24
C PHE A 234 -14.50 5.21 11.12
N GLN A 235 -15.79 5.50 10.96
CA GLN A 235 -16.88 4.82 11.69
C GLN A 235 -17.02 3.33 11.31
N LEU A 236 -16.70 2.95 10.07
CA LEU A 236 -16.77 1.57 9.62
C LEU A 236 -15.59 0.73 10.11
N MET A 237 -14.45 1.36 10.36
CA MET A 237 -13.19 0.66 10.62
C MET A 237 -13.25 -0.34 11.78
N PRO A 238 -13.82 -0.01 12.97
CA PRO A 238 -13.92 -0.99 14.05
C PRO A 238 -14.71 -2.25 13.68
N ILE A 239 -15.74 -2.11 12.85
CA ILE A 239 -16.58 -3.22 12.39
C ILE A 239 -15.81 -4.09 11.39
N ILE A 240 -15.11 -3.46 10.44
CA ILE A 240 -14.28 -4.16 9.45
C ILE A 240 -13.07 -4.83 10.11
N ALA A 241 -12.41 -4.14 11.03
CA ALA A 241 -11.31 -4.69 11.82
C ALA A 241 -11.74 -5.95 12.59
N SER A 242 -12.91 -5.90 13.24
CA SER A 242 -13.45 -7.06 13.96
C SER A 242 -13.71 -8.24 13.01
N TYR A 243 -14.20 -7.96 11.80
CA TYR A 243 -14.41 -8.99 10.78
C TYR A 243 -13.08 -9.63 10.32
N ILE A 244 -12.10 -8.79 9.97
CA ILE A 244 -10.76 -9.23 9.56
C ILE A 244 -10.11 -10.12 10.63
N LYS A 245 -10.18 -9.71 11.90
CA LYS A 245 -9.63 -10.47 13.02
C LYS A 245 -10.37 -11.79 13.25
N SER A 246 -11.69 -11.82 13.05
CA SER A 246 -12.48 -13.06 13.15
C SER A 246 -12.09 -14.11 12.11
N GLN A 247 -11.51 -13.67 10.98
CA GLN A 247 -10.94 -14.52 9.92
C GLN A 247 -9.47 -14.88 10.17
N GLY A 248 -8.86 -14.41 11.27
CA GLY A 248 -7.46 -14.69 11.63
C GLY A 248 -6.41 -13.80 10.94
N TYR A 249 -6.82 -12.70 10.32
CA TYR A 249 -5.93 -11.78 9.60
C TYR A 249 -5.70 -10.48 10.37
N LYS A 250 -4.68 -9.72 9.96
CA LYS A 250 -4.35 -8.41 10.53
C LYS A 250 -4.92 -7.27 9.69
N PHE A 251 -5.25 -6.17 10.34
CA PHE A 251 -5.70 -4.94 9.70
C PHE A 251 -4.60 -3.88 9.71
N TYR A 252 -4.21 -3.43 8.51
CA TYR A 252 -3.08 -2.53 8.29
C TYR A 252 -3.51 -1.14 7.85
N TRP A 253 -2.73 -0.15 8.28
CA TRP A 253 -2.87 1.24 7.83
C TRP A 253 -1.52 1.89 7.50
N ARG A 254 -1.56 2.94 6.68
CA ARG A 254 -0.40 3.68 6.18
C ARG A 254 -0.71 5.19 6.18
N PRO A 255 -0.69 5.83 7.36
CA PRO A 255 -0.95 7.26 7.50
C PRO A 255 0.25 8.08 7.02
N SER A 256 -0.04 9.25 6.45
CA SER A 256 0.97 10.29 6.20
C SER A 256 1.29 11.06 7.48
N TYR A 257 2.57 11.38 7.66
CA TYR A 257 3.07 12.22 8.72
C TYR A 257 2.35 13.58 8.72
N GLY A 258 1.79 13.98 9.86
CA GLY A 258 1.12 15.28 10.03
C GLY A 258 -0.41 15.22 10.07
N ARG A 259 -1.11 14.86 8.99
CA ARG A 259 -2.57 15.13 8.85
C ARG A 259 -3.46 14.27 9.76
N PHE A 260 -3.01 13.08 10.15
CA PHE A 260 -3.73 12.19 11.07
C PHE A 260 -2.85 11.57 12.17
N ARG A 261 -1.54 11.90 12.16
CA ARG A 261 -0.47 11.48 13.10
C ARG A 261 -0.41 10.01 13.52
N GLY A 262 -1.18 9.12 12.90
CA GLY A 262 -1.27 7.74 13.33
C GLY A 262 -1.98 7.57 14.67
N ASN A 263 -1.85 8.46 15.66
CA ASN A 263 -2.26 8.36 17.06
C ASN A 263 -3.69 7.85 17.40
N THR A 264 -4.61 7.80 16.44
CA THR A 264 -5.96 7.23 16.58
C THR A 264 -6.11 5.84 15.96
N TRP A 265 -5.03 5.25 15.44
CA TRP A 265 -5.03 3.96 14.76
C TRP A 265 -5.59 2.84 15.63
N LYS A 266 -5.24 2.85 16.93
CA LYS A 266 -5.77 1.89 17.91
C LYS A 266 -7.26 2.04 18.12
N SER A 267 -7.80 3.27 18.15
CA SER A 267 -9.25 3.47 18.27
C SER A 267 -10.03 2.98 17.05
N TYR A 268 -9.36 2.85 15.90
CA TYR A 268 -9.91 2.24 14.69
C TYR A 268 -9.60 0.73 14.58
N ASN A 269 -9.03 0.13 15.63
CA ASN A 269 -8.70 -1.29 15.74
C ASN A 269 -7.73 -1.83 14.68
N PHE A 270 -6.90 -0.99 14.08
CA PHE A 270 -5.76 -1.47 13.29
C PHE A 270 -4.80 -2.28 14.17
N ASP A 271 -4.13 -3.27 13.57
CA ASP A 271 -3.13 -4.11 14.24
C ASP A 271 -1.70 -3.59 14.00
N ALA A 272 -1.48 -2.93 12.86
CA ALA A 272 -0.17 -2.38 12.51
C ALA A 272 -0.29 -1.17 11.59
N VAL A 273 0.66 -0.25 11.75
CA VAL A 273 0.69 1.04 11.05
C VAL A 273 2.07 1.30 10.48
N TYR A 274 2.13 1.59 9.17
CA TYR A 274 3.35 1.99 8.47
C TYR A 274 3.31 3.49 8.21
N LEU A 275 3.95 4.27 9.07
CA LEU A 275 3.99 5.72 8.94
C LEU A 275 4.81 6.13 7.71
N THR A 276 4.30 7.06 6.92
CA THR A 276 5.00 7.58 5.74
C THR A 276 5.40 9.03 5.93
N PRO A 277 6.58 9.44 5.43
CA PRO A 277 7.00 10.84 5.44
C PRO A 277 5.98 11.79 4.82
#